data_AF-A0A7J2H8A8-F1
#
_entry.id   AF-A0A7J2H8A8-F1
#
_cell.length_a   1.000
_cell.length_b   1.000
_cell.length_c   1.000
_cell.angle_alpha   90.00
_cell.angle_beta   90.00
_cell.angle_gamma   90.00
#
_symmetry.space_group_name_H-M   'P 1'
#
loop_
_entity.id
_entity.type
_entity.pdbx_description
1 polymer ?
#
loop_
_entity_poly.entity_id
_entity_poly.type
_entity_poly.pdbx_seq_one_letter_code
_entity_poly.pdbx_strand_id
1 'polypeptide(L)' 'MPQALRVVEAGVIVLEPEAAYLDKALRISLEHGITLYDSLYVAQALKAGVLLTLNERQAEVAKRAGAEVHSIE' A
#
# COMPACT_ATOMS: atom_id res chain seq x y z
N MET A 1 6.82 2.59 25.87
CA MET A 1 6.84 2.46 24.39
C MET A 1 5.56 1.79 23.92
N PRO A 2 4.79 2.39 23.01
CA PRO A 2 3.67 1.72 22.33
C PRO A 2 4.13 0.43 21.65
N GLN A 3 3.24 -0.57 21.56
CA GLN A 3 3.58 -1.89 21.00
C GLN A 3 4.06 -1.79 19.54
N ALA A 4 3.46 -0.88 18.77
CA ALA A 4 3.83 -0.60 17.37
C ALA A 4 5.28 -0.13 17.21
N LEU A 5 5.78 0.73 18.11
CA LEU A 5 7.15 1.22 18.01
C LEU A 5 8.17 0.09 18.28
N ARG A 6 7.85 -0.84 19.19
CA ARG A 6 8.73 -1.98 19.48
C ARG A 6 8.90 -2.91 18.29
N VAL A 7 7.85 -3.13 17.49
CA VAL A 7 7.95 -4.00 16.30
C VAL A 7 8.69 -3.33 15.14
N VAL A 8 8.65 -1.99 15.07
CA VAL A 8 9.50 -1.22 14.15
C VAL A 8 10.98 -1.30 14.60
N GLU A 9 11.26 -1.07 15.88
CA GLU A 9 12.61 -1.19 16.45
C GLU A 9 13.18 -2.61 16.30
N ALA A 10 12.34 -3.64 16.44
CA ALA A 10 12.71 -5.04 16.23
C ALA A 10 12.88 -5.42 14.75
N GLY A 11 12.60 -4.53 13.80
CA GLY A 11 12.72 -4.79 12.36
C GLY A 11 11.62 -5.70 11.78
N VAL A 12 10.56 -5.95 12.53
CA VAL A 12 9.39 -6.73 12.07
C VAL A 12 8.55 -5.91 11.11
N ILE A 13 8.46 -4.60 11.34
CA ILE A 13 7.82 -3.63 10.43
C ILE A 13 8.90 -2.69 9.90
N VAL A 14 9.01 -2.60 8.58
CA VAL A 14 9.88 -1.62 7.91
C VAL A 14 9.04 -0.42 7.50
N LEU A 15 9.43 0.76 7.97
CA LEU A 15 8.84 2.02 7.53
C LEU A 15 9.59 2.54 6.31
N GLU A 16 8.86 2.83 5.25
CA GLU A 16 9.40 3.42 4.04
C GLU A 16 8.96 4.89 3.91
N PRO A 17 9.80 5.77 3.33
CA PRO A 17 9.43 7.15 3.10
C PRO A 17 8.33 7.25 2.03
N GLU A 18 7.20 7.86 2.38
CA GLU A 18 6.05 8.03 1.49
C GLU A 18 6.40 8.73 0.18
N ALA A 19 7.32 9.71 0.23
CA ALA A 19 7.75 10.47 -0.93
C ALA A 19 8.31 9.60 -2.07
N ALA A 20 8.83 8.41 -1.75
CA ALA A 20 9.31 7.46 -2.76
C ALA A 20 8.18 6.91 -3.67
N TYR A 21 6.91 7.08 -3.28
CA TYR A 21 5.75 6.52 -3.96
C TYR A 21 4.81 7.57 -4.55
N LEU A 22 4.96 8.85 -4.18
CA LEU A 22 3.99 9.92 -4.51
C LEU A 22 3.70 10.04 -6.01
N ASP A 23 4.72 10.02 -6.86
CA ASP A 23 4.52 10.17 -8.31
C ASP A 23 3.70 9.03 -8.92
N LYS A 24 3.95 7.79 -8.46
CA LYS A 24 3.24 6.60 -8.93
C LYS A 24 1.82 6.54 -8.34
N ALA A 25 1.70 6.86 -7.07
CA ALA A 25 0.43 6.95 -6.36
C ALA A 25 -0.49 7.97 -7.02
N LEU A 26 0.01 9.18 -7.32
CA LEU A 26 -0.77 10.21 -8.00
C LEU A 26 -1.32 9.71 -9.34
N ARG A 27 -0.51 9.05 -10.18
CA ARG A 27 -0.98 8.46 -11.44
C ARG A 27 -2.08 7.42 -11.21
N ILE A 28 -1.88 6.48 -10.30
CA ILE A 28 -2.88 5.45 -9.94
C ILE A 28 -4.17 6.11 -9.43
N SER A 29 -4.06 7.15 -8.61
CA SER A 29 -5.23 7.86 -8.05
C SER A 29 -6.09 8.49 -9.15
N LEU A 30 -5.45 9.11 -10.15
CA LEU A 30 -6.11 9.75 -11.29
C LEU A 30 -6.70 8.71 -12.26
N GLU A 31 -5.97 7.63 -12.54
CA GLU A 31 -6.39 6.56 -13.46
C GLU A 31 -7.57 5.73 -12.92
N HIS A 32 -7.59 5.47 -11.61
CA HIS A 32 -8.56 4.55 -10.99
C HIS A 32 -9.61 5.22 -10.10
N GLY A 33 -9.49 6.54 -9.87
CA GLY A 33 -10.43 7.30 -9.06
C GLY A 33 -10.46 6.87 -7.60
N ILE A 34 -9.29 6.61 -7.00
CA ILE A 34 -9.12 6.34 -5.56
C ILE A 34 -8.34 7.47 -4.89
N THR A 35 -8.39 7.56 -3.56
CA THR A 35 -7.66 8.63 -2.85
C THR A 35 -6.15 8.48 -3.03
N LEU A 36 -5.41 9.59 -2.91
CA LEU A 36 -3.95 9.56 -2.96
C LEU A 36 -3.37 8.60 -1.89
N TYR A 37 -3.94 8.60 -0.68
CA TYR A 37 -3.51 7.70 0.39
C TYR A 37 -3.77 6.23 0.07
N ASP A 38 -4.92 5.87 -0.50
CA ASP A 38 -5.15 4.49 -0.92
C ASP A 38 -4.17 4.07 -2.02
N SER A 39 -3.88 4.97 -2.96
CA SER A 39 -2.97 4.72 -4.07
C SER A 39 -1.50 4.60 -3.67
N LEU A 40 -1.09 5.16 -2.53
CA LEU A 40 0.26 5.00 -1.98
C LEU A 40 0.56 3.53 -1.66
N TYR A 41 -0.38 2.85 -1.00
CA TYR A 41 -0.22 1.43 -0.69
C TYR A 41 -0.28 0.55 -1.95
N VAL A 42 -1.06 0.93 -2.96
CA VAL A 42 -1.04 0.23 -4.26
C VAL A 42 0.33 0.41 -4.92
N ALA A 43 0.87 1.64 -4.94
CA ALA A 43 2.19 1.92 -5.50
C ALA A 43 3.30 1.16 -4.76
N GLN A 44 3.21 1.05 -3.43
CA GLN A 44 4.12 0.25 -2.60
C GLN A 44 3.98 -1.24 -2.89
N ALA A 45 2.76 -1.77 -3.00
CA ALA A 45 2.51 -3.17 -3.31
C ALA A 45 3.07 -3.58 -4.68
N LEU A 46 3.06 -2.67 -5.67
CA LEU A 46 3.69 -2.94 -6.96
C LEU A 46 5.22 -3.03 -6.90
N LYS A 47 5.85 -2.51 -5.84
CA LYS A 47 7.28 -2.71 -5.56
C LYS A 47 7.50 -3.97 -4.70
N ALA A 48 6.65 -4.20 -3.71
CA ALA A 48 6.77 -5.31 -2.76
C ALA A 48 6.26 -6.66 -3.30
N GLY A 49 5.41 -6.64 -4.31
CA GLY A 49 4.76 -7.80 -4.93
C GLY A 49 3.33 -8.06 -4.44
N VAL A 50 2.99 -7.68 -3.21
CA VAL A 50 1.72 -8.04 -2.57
C VAL A 50 1.12 -6.89 -1.74
N LEU A 51 -0.22 -6.83 -1.69
CA LEU A 51 -1.00 -5.99 -0.80
C LEU A 51 -1.89 -6.83 0.13
N LEU A 52 -1.79 -6.60 1.43
CA LEU A 52 -2.78 -7.07 2.41
C LEU A 52 -3.71 -5.91 2.74
N THR A 53 -5.01 -6.06 2.49
CA THR A 53 -5.97 -4.98 2.78
C THR A 53 -7.39 -5.50 3.05
N LEU A 54 -8.12 -4.75 3.88
CA LEU A 54 -9.56 -4.87 4.09
C LEU A 54 -10.38 -3.95 3.17
N ASN A 55 -9.73 -3.01 2.48
CA ASN A 55 -10.40 -2.07 1.60
C ASN A 55 -10.64 -2.72 0.23
N GLU A 56 -11.89 -3.12 -0.04
CA GLU A 56 -12.30 -3.77 -1.29
C GLU A 56 -11.90 -2.97 -2.54
N ARG A 57 -12.07 -1.65 -2.50
CA ARG A 57 -11.75 -0.78 -3.63
C ARG A 57 -10.24 -0.71 -3.88
N GLN A 58 -9.45 -0.66 -2.81
CA GLN A 58 -7.99 -0.70 -2.92
C GLN A 58 -7.50 -2.06 -3.42
N ALA A 59 -8.10 -3.16 -2.95
CA ALA A 59 -7.82 -4.52 -3.41
C ALA A 59 -8.11 -4.68 -4.91
N GLU A 60 -9.26 -4.18 -5.38
CA GLU A 60 -9.64 -4.19 -6.80
C GLU A 60 -8.61 -3.44 -7.66
N VAL A 61 -8.20 -2.24 -7.23
CA VAL A 61 -7.23 -1.43 -7.96
C VAL A 61 -5.84 -2.06 -7.95
N ALA A 62 -5.38 -2.61 -6.83
CA ALA A 62 -4.10 -3.30 -6.74
C ALA A 62 -4.03 -4.53 -7.67
N LYS A 63 -5.08 -5.34 -7.72
CA LYS A 63 -5.18 -6.48 -8.67
C LYS A 63 -5.09 -6.00 -10.12
N ARG A 64 -5.83 -4.94 -10.48
CA ARG A 64 -5.80 -4.36 -11.83
C ARG A 64 -4.43 -3.79 -12.20
N ALA A 65 -3.73 -3.20 -11.25
CA ALA A 65 -2.39 -2.66 -11.45
C ALA A 65 -1.29 -3.73 -11.52
N GLY A 66 -1.62 -5.00 -11.21
CA GLY A 66 -0.71 -6.14 -11.32
C GLY A 66 -0.03 -6.58 -10.02
N ALA A 67 -0.51 -6.12 -8.85
CA ALA A 67 -0.05 -6.61 -7.56
C ALA A 67 -0.85 -7.85 -7.13
N GLU A 68 -0.19 -8.77 -6.42
CA GLU A 68 -0.90 -9.81 -5.67
C GLU A 68 -1.69 -9.17 -4.52
N VAL A 69 -2.86 -9.72 -4.18
CA VAL A 69 -3.69 -9.19 -3.10
C VAL A 69 -4.20 -10.31 -2.22
N HIS A 70 -3.95 -10.17 -0.92
CA HIS A 70 -4.63 -10.93 0.12
C HIS A 70 -5.70 -10.05 0.76
N SER A 71 -6.95 -10.45 0.61
CA SER A 71 -8.07 -9.91 1.39
C SER A 71 -8.30 -10.83 2.58
N ILE A 72 -8.47 -10.23 3.75
CA ILE A 72 -8.92 -10.93 4.96
C ILE A 72 -10.38 -10.54 5.22
N GLU A 73 -11.16 -11.45 5.79
CA GLU A 73 -12.56 -11.20 6.21
C GLU A 73 -12.64 -11.04 7.73
#